data_AF-A0A2G2XY33-F1
#
_entry.id   AF-A0A2G2XY33-F1
#
_cell.length_a   1.000
_cell.length_b   1.000
_cell.length_c   1.000
_cell.angle_alpha   90.00
_cell.angle_beta   90.00
_cell.angle_gamma   90.00
#
_symmetry.space_group_name_H-M   'P 1'
#
loop_
_entity.id
_entity.type
_entity.pdbx_description
1 polymer ?
#
loop_
_entity_poly.entity_id
_entity_poly.type
_entity_poly.pdbx_seq_one_letter_code
_entity_poly.pdbx_strand_id
1 'polypeptide(L)' 'MTLFLKEIRAAEDPGFETFYTKNILLNEGIHTWMAAQDWPYENLIFLEDVLPRGNAL' A
#
# COMPACT_ATOMS: atom_id res chain seq x y z
N MET A 1 13.50 -9.39 -15.58
CA MET A 1 13.31 -9.13 -14.13
C MET A 1 11.89 -9.56 -13.79
N THR A 2 11.70 -10.55 -12.93
CA THR A 2 10.36 -10.98 -12.48
C THR A 2 9.82 -10.03 -11.40
N LEU A 3 8.49 -10.00 -11.18
CA LEU A 3 7.87 -9.12 -10.17
C LEU A 3 8.35 -9.41 -8.75
N PHE A 4 8.59 -10.68 -8.42
CA PHE A 4 9.11 -11.07 -7.10
C PHE A 4 10.51 -10.51 -6.81
N LEU A 5 11.43 -10.51 -7.80
CA LEU A 5 12.75 -9.91 -7.64
C LEU A 5 12.69 -8.40 -7.43
N LYS A 6 11.60 -7.78 -7.89
CA LYS A 6 11.35 -6.35 -7.75
C LYS A 6 10.97 -5.98 -6.32
N GLU A 7 10.16 -6.82 -5.68
CA GLU A 7 9.84 -6.69 -4.26
C GLU A 7 11.08 -6.91 -3.39
N ILE A 8 11.86 -7.97 -3.66
CA ILE A 8 13.13 -8.22 -2.95
C ILE A 8 14.06 -7.01 -3.07
N ARG A 9 14.26 -6.50 -4.29
CA ARG A 9 15.14 -5.36 -4.51
C ARG A 9 14.61 -4.07 -3.86
N ALA A 10 13.30 -3.84 -3.89
CA ALA A 10 12.69 -2.67 -3.22
C ALA A 10 12.78 -2.78 -1.69
N ALA A 11 12.79 -3.99 -1.14
CA ALA A 11 13.01 -4.24 0.28
C ALA A 11 14.48 -4.05 0.69
N GLU A 12 15.44 -4.37 -0.20
CA GLU A 12 16.88 -4.23 0.05
C GLU A 12 17.42 -2.82 -0.22
N ASP A 13 16.89 -2.12 -1.22
CA ASP A 13 17.34 -0.79 -1.65
C ASP A 13 16.17 0.22 -1.60
N PRO A 14 16.11 1.09 -0.56
CA PRO A 14 15.07 2.11 -0.43
C PRO A 14 15.04 3.14 -1.57
N GLY A 15 16.14 3.29 -2.33
CA GLY A 15 16.20 4.16 -3.50
C GLY A 15 15.65 3.50 -4.77
N PHE A 16 15.37 2.19 -4.73
CA PHE A 16 14.88 1.45 -5.88
C PHE A 16 13.37 1.69 -6.09
N GLU A 17 13.06 2.72 -6.86
CA GLU A 17 11.70 3.05 -7.25
C GLU A 17 11.41 2.79 -8.73
N THR A 18 10.19 2.33 -9.01
CA THR A 18 9.67 2.14 -10.37
C THR A 18 8.16 2.37 -10.37
N PHE A 19 7.53 2.39 -11.55
CA PHE A 19 6.06 2.46 -11.63
C PHE A 19 5.32 1.34 -10.89
N TYR A 20 5.83 0.11 -10.92
CA TYR A 20 5.17 -1.00 -10.21
C TYR A 20 5.24 -0.85 -8.69
N THR A 21 6.39 -0.46 -8.13
CA THR A 21 6.51 -0.27 -6.68
C THR A 21 5.66 0.91 -6.20
N LYS A 22 5.53 1.96 -7.03
CA LYS A 22 4.58 3.07 -6.79
C LYS A 22 3.12 2.62 -6.86
N ASN A 23 2.78 1.75 -7.81
CA ASN A 23 1.42 1.20 -7.91
C ASN A 23 1.06 0.28 -6.74
N ILE A 24 2.03 -0.42 -6.14
CA ILE A 24 1.79 -1.19 -4.91
C ILE A 24 1.32 -0.26 -3.79
N LEU A 25 2.02 0.84 -3.54
CA LEU A 25 1.64 1.83 -2.51
C LEU A 25 0.25 2.43 -2.77
N LEU A 26 -0.07 2.74 -4.03
CA LEU A 26 -1.39 3.24 -4.39
C LEU A 26 -2.49 2.21 -4.12
N ASN A 27 -2.27 0.95 -4.53
CA ASN A 27 -3.25 -0.11 -4.33
C ASN A 27 -3.44 -0.41 -2.84
N GLU A 28 -2.37 -0.43 -2.04
CA GLU A 28 -2.44 -0.59 -0.58
C GLU A 28 -3.28 0.52 0.06
N GLY A 29 -3.09 1.77 -0.39
CA GLY A 29 -3.93 2.88 0.00
C GLY A 29 -5.40 2.65 -0.32
N ILE A 30 -5.73 2.36 -1.58
CA ILE A 30 -7.11 2.12 -2.01
C ILE A 30 -7.76 1.00 -1.19
N HIS A 31 -7.08 -0.14 -1.04
CA HIS A 31 -7.60 -1.26 -0.27
C HIS A 31 -7.85 -0.89 1.19
N THR A 32 -6.92 -0.21 1.85
CA THR A 32 -7.06 0.16 3.27
C THR A 32 -8.18 1.18 3.47
N TRP A 33 -8.28 2.18 2.59
CA TRP A 33 -9.31 3.21 2.66
C TRP A 33 -10.72 2.67 2.35
N MET A 34 -10.83 1.66 1.49
CA MET A 34 -12.12 1.09 1.10
C MET A 34 -12.55 -0.12 1.95
N ALA A 35 -11.62 -0.83 2.59
CA ALA A 35 -11.89 -2.11 3.25
C ALA A 35 -13.02 -2.08 4.28
N ALA A 36 -13.12 -1.02 5.10
CA ALA A 36 -14.19 -0.92 6.10
C ALA A 36 -15.59 -0.79 5.48
N GLN A 37 -15.70 -0.22 4.28
CA GLN A 37 -16.97 -0.05 3.56
C GLN A 37 -17.28 -1.23 2.65
N ASP A 38 -16.26 -1.75 1.96
CA ASP A 38 -16.41 -2.85 1.00
C ASP A 38 -16.67 -4.19 1.72
N TRP A 39 -16.08 -4.38 2.91
CA TRP A 39 -16.24 -5.61 3.71
C TRP A 39 -16.85 -5.31 5.09
N PRO A 40 -18.13 -4.91 5.15
CA PRO A 40 -18.77 -4.52 6.40
C PRO A 40 -18.92 -5.68 7.40
N TYR A 41 -18.87 -6.93 6.92
CA TYR A 41 -18.96 -8.13 7.76
C TYR A 41 -17.68 -8.40 8.58
N GLU A 42 -16.54 -7.84 8.17
CA GLU A 42 -15.28 -7.97 8.92
C GLU A 42 -15.21 -7.01 10.11
N ASN A 43 -16.16 -6.08 10.25
CA ASN A 43 -16.19 -5.05 11.30
C ASN A 43 -14.84 -4.31 11.46
N LEU A 44 -14.19 -4.02 10.32
CA LEU A 44 -12.88 -3.35 10.31
C LEU A 44 -13.02 -1.92 10.82
N ILE A 45 -12.21 -1.57 11.83
CA ILE A 45 -12.08 -0.22 12.36
C ILE A 45 -10.61 0.15 12.26
N PHE A 46 -10.29 1.09 11.38
CA PHE A 46 -8.96 1.65 11.24
C PHE A 46 -8.86 2.96 12.02
N LEU A 47 -7.75 3.15 12.74
CA LEU A 47 -7.40 4.44 13.33
C LEU A 47 -6.79 5.35 12.25
N GLU A 48 -6.97 6.65 12.36
CA GLU A 48 -6.43 7.61 11.39
C GLU A 48 -4.89 7.52 11.27
N ASP A 49 -4.19 7.29 12.38
CA ASP A 49 -2.72 7.16 12.42
C ASP A 49 -2.17 5.94 11.67
N VAL A 50 -3.01 4.93 11.39
CA VAL A 50 -2.59 3.73 10.65
C VAL A 50 -2.99 3.76 9.18
N LEU A 51 -3.75 4.78 8.75
CA LEU A 51 -4.15 4.92 7.35
C LEU A 51 -2.97 5.41 6.51
N PRO A 52 -2.58 4.69 5.45
CA PRO A 52 -1.51 5.14 4.58
C PRO A 52 -1.92 6.41 3.85
N ARG A 53 -1.09 7.45 3.94
CA ARG A 53 -1.31 8.75 3.29
C ARG A 53 0.02 9.38 2.89
N GLY A 54 0.02 10.08 1.76
CA GLY A 54 1.15 10.90 1.34
C GLY A 54 1.30 12.14 2.24
N ASN A 55 2.50 12.71 2.29
CA ASN A 55 2.74 13.94 3.02
C ASN A 55 1.87 15.10 2.46
N ALA A 56 1.21 15.86 3.34
CA ALA A 56 0.28 16.95 2.98
C ALA A 56 -0.90 16.55 2.06
N LEU A 57 -1.18 15.24 2.02
CA LEU A 57 -2.51 14.63 1.89
C LEU A 57 -3.67 15.53 2.29
#